data_AF-A0A183KVM5-F1
#
_entry.id   AF-A0A183KVM5-F1
#
_cell.length_a   1.000
_cell.length_b   1.000
_cell.length_c   1.000
_cell.angle_alpha   90.00
_cell.angle_beta   90.00
_cell.angle_gamma   90.00
#
_symmetry.space_group_name_H-M   'P 1'
#
loop_
_entity.id
_entity.type
_entity.pdbx_description
1 polymer ?
#
loop_
_entity_poly.entity_id
_entity_poly.type
_entity_poly.pdbx_seq_one_letter_code
_entity_poly.pdbx_strand_id
1 'polypeptide(L)'
;MFDVHKFSVPFPERLTDPAGLLIELGRIVGEERCCLACGRQFYGSCVEGSDNARISLSAVRSHMLDKPGHKQVWYGVEDPVQVALLVAKAEEESNDDCEINYPKAALAGGELFSQFYDQSVLAPSFILSDDEDVYEVRLPSGTVLGHRKMRTIYKQHLAATDGAKLLNRDNGQKSVSIRRPDFKALIQNRSNADSERRLNEQRKYWDLVTGVQGNFHNRLHLRRQY
;
A
#
# COMPACT_ATOMS: atom_id res chain seq x y z
N MET A 1 15.06 -18.86 26.56
CA MET A 1 15.25 -18.23 25.23
C MET A 1 14.25 -17.11 24.97
N PHE A 2 12.95 -17.32 25.22
CA PHE A 2 11.93 -16.29 25.04
C PHE A 2 12.14 -15.08 25.98
N ASP A 3 12.33 -15.30 27.27
CA ASP A 3 12.39 -14.19 28.24
C ASP A 3 13.64 -13.30 28.12
N VAL A 4 14.79 -13.91 27.83
CA VAL A 4 16.09 -13.21 27.78
C VAL A 4 16.41 -12.70 26.37
N HIS A 5 16.06 -13.46 25.34
CA HIS A 5 16.47 -13.16 23.95
C HIS A 5 15.30 -12.80 23.03
N LYS A 6 14.05 -12.87 23.52
CA LYS A 6 12.83 -12.64 22.73
C LYS A 6 12.78 -13.49 21.46
N PHE A 7 13.36 -14.69 21.53
CA PHE A 7 13.32 -15.65 20.43
C PHE A 7 11.93 -16.30 20.40
N SER A 8 11.17 -16.06 19.35
CA SER A 8 9.83 -16.62 19.14
C SER A 8 9.83 -17.57 17.96
N VAL A 9 9.32 -18.78 18.17
CA VAL A 9 9.07 -19.76 17.11
C VAL A 9 7.69 -19.47 16.52
N PRO A 10 7.57 -19.31 15.19
CA PRO A 10 6.27 -19.11 14.54
C PRO A 10 5.40 -20.36 14.69
N PHE A 11 4.08 -20.20 14.79
CA PHE A 11 3.08 -21.29 14.83
C PHE A 11 3.43 -22.50 15.74
N PRO A 12 3.62 -22.31 17.06
CA PRO A 12 4.03 -23.40 17.96
C PRO A 12 3.02 -24.56 18.03
N GLU A 13 1.75 -24.30 17.74
CA GLU A 13 0.66 -25.28 17.77
C GLU A 13 0.73 -26.32 16.63
N ARG A 14 1.48 -26.02 15.56
CA ARG A 14 1.56 -26.82 14.33
C ARG A 14 2.95 -27.40 14.09
N LEU A 15 3.76 -27.44 15.15
CA LEU A 15 5.11 -27.94 15.13
C LEU A 15 5.08 -29.44 15.41
N THR A 16 5.55 -30.26 14.46
CA THR A 16 5.55 -31.72 14.59
C THR A 16 6.71 -32.20 15.47
N ASP A 17 7.89 -31.59 15.31
CA ASP A 17 9.08 -31.91 16.08
C ASP A 17 9.83 -30.66 16.59
N PRO A 18 9.59 -30.24 17.86
CA PRO A 18 10.31 -29.13 18.47
C PRO A 18 11.80 -29.41 18.71
N ALA A 19 12.16 -30.66 18.98
CA ALA A 19 13.54 -30.99 19.33
C ALA A 19 14.42 -30.98 18.08
N GLY A 20 13.94 -31.58 16.99
CA GLY A 20 14.62 -31.56 15.69
C GLY A 20 14.83 -30.13 15.18
N LEU A 21 13.83 -29.27 15.27
CA LEU A 21 13.96 -27.87 14.87
C LEU A 21 15.10 -27.16 15.62
N LEU A 22 15.18 -27.35 16.95
CA LEU A 22 16.24 -26.74 17.75
C LEU A 22 17.63 -27.29 17.43
N ILE A 23 17.74 -28.57 17.06
CA ILE A 23 18.99 -29.19 16.63
C ILE A 23 19.46 -28.56 15.32
N GLU A 24 18.59 -28.42 14.32
CA GLU A 24 18.96 -27.79 13.05
C GLU A 24 19.28 -26.30 13.21
N LEU A 25 18.52 -25.55 14.02
CA LEU A 25 18.89 -24.17 14.35
C LEU A 25 20.23 -24.09 15.08
N GLY A 26 20.52 -25.05 15.95
CA GLY A 26 21.79 -25.21 16.62
C GLY A 26 22.93 -25.51 15.65
N ARG A 27 22.67 -26.30 14.62
CA ARG A 27 23.61 -26.65 13.55
C ARG A 27 23.96 -25.43 12.69
N ILE A 28 22.97 -24.65 12.28
CA ILE A 28 23.17 -23.41 11.48
C ILE A 28 24.01 -22.38 12.26
N VAL A 29 23.70 -22.16 13.54
CA VAL A 29 24.45 -21.19 14.36
C VAL A 29 25.81 -21.74 14.81
N GLY A 30 25.87 -23.04 15.08
CA GLY A 30 27.02 -23.72 15.67
C GLY A 30 28.09 -24.16 14.66
N GLU A 31 27.69 -24.96 13.68
CA GLU A 31 28.60 -25.53 12.69
C GLU A 31 28.85 -24.54 11.55
N GLU A 32 27.77 -24.04 10.95
CA GLU A 32 27.85 -23.14 9.79
C GLU A 32 28.21 -21.71 10.17
N ARG A 33 28.09 -21.34 11.45
CA ARG A 33 28.38 -19.99 11.97
C ARG A 33 27.62 -18.92 11.19
N CYS A 34 26.37 -19.21 10.90
CA CYS A 34 25.48 -18.37 10.12
C CYS A 34 24.48 -17.66 11.03
N CYS A 35 24.16 -16.41 10.73
CA CYS A 35 23.00 -15.76 11.34
C CYS A 35 21.70 -16.23 10.66
N LEU A 36 20.73 -16.65 11.47
CA LEU A 36 19.43 -17.17 11.02
C LEU A 36 18.68 -16.21 10.07
N ALA A 37 18.73 -14.90 10.35
CA ALA A 37 17.89 -13.93 9.65
C ALA A 37 18.53 -13.34 8.39
N CYS A 38 19.82 -13.02 8.42
CA CYS A 38 20.49 -12.32 7.32
C CYS A 38 21.41 -13.22 6.49
N GLY A 39 21.56 -14.49 6.86
CA GLY A 39 22.43 -15.46 6.16
C GLY A 39 23.91 -15.11 6.19
N ARG A 40 24.32 -14.08 6.95
CA ARG A 40 25.73 -13.69 7.04
C ARG A 40 26.51 -14.79 7.76
N GLN A 41 27.53 -15.30 7.10
CA GLN A 41 28.46 -16.28 7.64
C GLN A 41 29.63 -15.57 8.33
N PHE A 42 30.03 -16.06 9.49
CA PHE A 42 31.10 -15.48 10.29
C PHE A 42 32.27 -16.46 10.38
N TYR A 43 33.09 -16.51 9.33
CA TYR A 43 34.34 -17.27 9.35
C TYR A 43 35.51 -16.36 9.72
N GLY A 44 36.30 -16.77 10.70
CA GLY A 44 37.72 -16.42 10.77
C GLY A 44 38.54 -17.47 10.02
N SER A 45 39.82 -17.20 9.77
CA SER A 45 40.75 -18.17 9.15
C SER A 45 40.60 -19.58 9.76
N CYS A 46 40.17 -20.54 8.93
CA CYS A 46 39.86 -21.91 9.31
C CYS A 46 41.16 -22.73 9.43
N VAL A 47 41.91 -22.54 10.52
CA VAL A 47 43.00 -23.44 10.89
C VAL A 47 42.49 -24.32 12.03
N GLU A 48 42.44 -25.64 11.80
CA GLU A 48 42.02 -26.60 12.82
C GLU A 48 42.92 -26.50 14.05
N GLY A 49 42.32 -26.37 15.24
CA GLY A 49 43.02 -26.15 16.52
C GLY A 49 43.11 -24.69 16.99
N SER A 50 42.58 -23.73 16.23
CA SER A 50 42.57 -22.32 16.61
C SER A 50 41.33 -21.90 17.42
N ASP A 51 41.51 -21.02 18.40
CA ASP A 51 40.45 -20.32 19.15
C ASP A 51 39.45 -19.56 18.24
N ASN A 52 39.75 -19.46 16.94
CA ASN A 52 38.89 -18.90 15.90
C ASN A 52 37.48 -19.49 15.88
N ALA A 53 37.30 -20.77 16.25
CA ALA A 53 35.96 -21.37 16.36
C ALA A 53 35.12 -20.72 17.48
N ARG A 54 35.72 -20.43 18.63
CA ARG A 54 35.04 -19.75 19.74
C ARG A 54 34.77 -18.29 19.43
N ILE A 55 35.72 -17.63 18.75
CA ILE A 55 35.61 -16.24 18.33
C ILE A 55 34.49 -16.07 17.30
N SER A 56 34.43 -16.94 16.29
CA SER A 56 33.36 -16.94 15.28
C SER A 56 31.99 -17.19 15.90
N LEU A 57 31.86 -18.19 16.79
CA LEU A 57 30.62 -18.41 17.53
C LEU A 57 30.22 -17.21 18.37
N SER A 58 31.18 -16.57 19.04
CA SER A 58 30.93 -15.34 19.81
C SER A 58 30.46 -14.21 18.90
N ALA A 59 31.03 -14.09 17.70
CA ALA A 59 30.68 -13.05 16.73
C ALA A 59 29.27 -13.24 16.15
N VAL A 60 28.86 -14.47 15.84
CA VAL A 60 27.48 -14.77 15.42
C VAL A 60 26.50 -14.39 16.54
N ARG A 61 26.81 -14.81 17.78
CA ARG A 61 25.97 -14.54 18.95
C ARG A 61 25.85 -13.05 19.23
N SER A 62 26.96 -12.30 19.21
CA SER A 62 26.92 -10.85 19.39
C SER A 62 26.13 -10.18 18.25
N HIS A 63 26.35 -10.59 17.00
CA HIS A 63 25.59 -10.07 15.86
C HIS A 63 24.08 -10.24 15.99
N MET A 64 23.63 -11.44 16.41
CA MET A 64 22.22 -11.72 16.64
C MET A 64 21.66 -10.92 17.84
N LEU A 65 22.47 -10.68 18.86
CA LEU A 65 22.05 -9.88 20.01
C LEU A 65 21.92 -8.40 19.67
N ASP A 66 22.91 -7.85 18.95
CA ASP A 66 23.04 -6.43 18.62
C ASP A 66 21.99 -5.95 17.62
N LYS A 67 21.66 -6.79 16.62
CA LYS A 67 20.72 -6.41 15.56
C LYS A 67 19.28 -6.85 15.88
N PRO A 68 18.30 -5.94 15.89
CA PRO A 68 16.90 -6.31 16.05
C PRO A 68 16.43 -7.15 14.86
N GLY A 69 15.59 -8.16 15.11
CA GLY A 69 15.08 -9.05 14.06
C GLY A 69 16.02 -10.18 13.65
N HIS A 70 17.25 -10.26 14.18
CA HIS A 70 18.19 -11.35 13.87
C HIS A 70 18.02 -12.60 14.76
N LYS A 71 17.00 -12.59 15.63
CA LYS A 71 16.66 -13.64 16.61
C LYS A 71 15.30 -14.27 16.29
N GLN A 72 14.89 -14.27 15.03
CA GLN A 72 13.64 -14.88 14.59
C GLN A 72 13.88 -15.73 13.34
N VAL A 73 13.05 -16.75 13.18
CA VAL A 73 12.96 -17.52 11.93
C VAL A 73 11.95 -16.79 11.03
N TRP A 74 12.27 -16.63 9.75
CA TRP A 74 11.40 -15.94 8.81
C TRP A 74 10.21 -16.82 8.42
N TYR A 75 9.02 -16.22 8.29
CA TYR A 75 7.80 -16.91 7.87
C TYR A 75 6.95 -15.95 7.01
N GLY A 76 6.18 -16.51 6.08
CA GLY A 76 5.30 -15.74 5.18
C GLY A 76 6.03 -15.20 3.96
N VAL A 77 5.58 -14.05 3.45
CA VAL A 77 6.03 -13.48 2.15
C VAL A 77 7.55 -13.18 2.11
N GLU A 78 8.15 -12.95 3.28
CA GLU A 78 9.59 -12.68 3.43
C GLU A 78 10.41 -13.96 3.64
N ASP A 79 9.80 -15.14 3.52
CA ASP A 79 10.49 -16.43 3.56
C ASP A 79 11.40 -16.57 2.33
N PRO A 80 12.70 -16.89 2.49
CA PRO A 80 13.62 -17.09 1.38
C PRO A 80 13.15 -18.03 0.27
N VAL A 81 12.41 -19.10 0.60
CA VAL A 81 11.87 -20.01 -0.42
C VAL A 81 10.77 -19.33 -1.22
N GLN A 82 9.91 -18.55 -0.56
CA GLN A 82 8.85 -17.79 -1.22
C GLN A 82 9.45 -16.67 -2.07
N VAL A 83 10.47 -15.98 -1.57
CA VAL A 83 11.21 -14.95 -2.31
C VAL A 83 11.88 -15.55 -3.55
N ALA A 84 12.53 -16.71 -3.44
CA ALA A 84 13.14 -17.39 -4.59
C ALA A 84 12.10 -17.81 -5.64
N LEU A 85 10.94 -18.31 -5.21
CA LEU A 85 9.84 -18.62 -6.13
C LEU A 85 9.26 -17.36 -6.80
N LEU A 86 9.19 -16.24 -6.08
CA LEU A 86 8.76 -14.96 -6.66
C LEU A 86 9.76 -14.41 -7.67
N VAL A 87 11.07 -14.53 -7.39
CA VAL A 87 12.14 -14.17 -8.34
C VAL A 87 12.03 -15.00 -9.61
N ALA A 88 11.93 -16.33 -9.50
CA ALA A 88 11.83 -17.22 -10.65
C ALA A 88 10.59 -16.92 -11.52
N LYS A 89 9.44 -16.65 -10.89
CA LYS A 89 8.21 -16.25 -11.61
C LYS A 89 8.36 -14.90 -12.32
N ALA A 90 8.96 -13.92 -11.65
CA ALA A 90 9.21 -12.61 -12.26
C ALA A 90 10.17 -12.72 -13.45
N GLU A 91 11.22 -13.54 -13.35
CA GLU A 91 12.13 -13.84 -14.46
C GLU A 91 11.43 -14.49 -15.67
N GLU A 92 10.42 -15.35 -15.44
CA GLU A 92 9.61 -15.94 -16.51
C GLU A 92 8.66 -14.92 -17.17
N GLU A 93 8.18 -13.94 -16.42
CA GLU A 93 7.17 -12.97 -16.87
C GLU A 93 7.77 -11.69 -17.49
N SER A 94 8.98 -11.27 -17.09
CA SER A 94 9.63 -10.06 -17.62
C SER A 94 10.80 -10.39 -18.55
N ASN A 95 10.63 -10.13 -19.86
CA ASN A 95 11.73 -10.02 -20.83
C ASN A 95 12.49 -8.68 -20.75
N ASP A 96 12.11 -7.79 -19.84
CA ASP A 96 12.71 -6.46 -19.66
C ASP A 96 13.52 -6.42 -18.36
N ASP A 97 14.78 -5.95 -18.48
CA ASP A 97 15.79 -5.81 -17.42
C ASP A 97 15.44 -4.76 -16.33
N CYS A 98 14.21 -4.79 -15.81
CA CYS A 98 13.83 -3.95 -14.69
C CYS A 98 14.45 -4.55 -13.41
N GLU A 99 15.36 -3.82 -12.75
CA GLU A 99 15.91 -4.18 -11.44
C GLU A 99 14.79 -4.19 -10.38
N ILE A 100 14.05 -5.29 -10.28
CA ILE A 100 13.11 -5.55 -9.21
C ILE A 100 13.94 -5.70 -7.92
N ASN A 101 13.75 -4.79 -6.97
CA ASN A 101 14.46 -4.81 -5.69
C ASN A 101 13.87 -5.92 -4.80
N TYR A 102 14.39 -7.13 -4.95
CA TYR A 102 13.99 -8.28 -4.14
C TYR A 102 14.44 -8.13 -2.67
N PRO A 103 13.62 -8.57 -1.70
CA PRO A 103 14.05 -8.63 -0.31
C PRO A 103 15.24 -9.59 -0.18
N LYS A 104 16.16 -9.30 0.75
CA LYS A 104 17.33 -10.17 0.98
C LYS A 104 16.86 -11.50 1.56
N ALA A 105 17.00 -12.58 0.79
CA ALA A 105 16.64 -13.93 1.21
C ALA A 105 17.40 -14.32 2.49
N ALA A 106 16.67 -14.81 3.50
CA ALA A 106 17.26 -15.40 4.70
C ALA A 106 17.78 -16.82 4.43
N LEU A 107 18.57 -17.39 5.34
CA LEU A 107 19.01 -18.80 5.20
C LEU A 107 18.04 -19.77 5.90
N ALA A 108 17.45 -19.36 7.03
CA ALA A 108 16.53 -20.17 7.82
C ALA A 108 15.07 -19.75 7.54
N GLY A 109 14.36 -20.59 6.80
CA GLY A 109 12.99 -20.35 6.37
C GLY A 109 12.33 -21.64 5.86
N GLY A 110 11.80 -21.61 4.62
CA GLY A 110 10.86 -22.58 4.08
C GLY A 110 11.25 -24.05 4.14
N GLU A 111 12.55 -24.37 4.08
CA GLU A 111 13.03 -25.76 4.26
C GLU A 111 12.72 -26.31 5.65
N LEU A 112 12.86 -25.47 6.68
CA LEU A 112 12.52 -25.84 8.06
C LEU A 112 11.01 -25.96 8.24
N PHE A 113 10.21 -25.17 7.52
CA PHE A 113 8.75 -25.29 7.58
C PHE A 113 8.24 -26.58 6.94
N SER A 114 8.83 -26.99 5.81
CA SER A 114 8.45 -28.24 5.16
C SER A 114 8.78 -29.48 6.01
N GLN A 115 9.88 -29.43 6.77
CA GLN A 115 10.35 -30.58 7.56
C GLN A 115 9.73 -30.68 8.96
N PHE A 116 9.58 -29.54 9.66
CA PHE A 116 9.26 -29.51 11.10
C PHE A 116 7.85 -28.99 11.42
N TYR A 117 7.08 -28.59 10.41
CA TYR A 117 5.71 -28.10 10.60
C TYR A 117 4.70 -28.89 9.78
N ASP A 118 3.47 -28.91 10.26
CA ASP A 118 2.37 -29.47 9.49
C ASP A 118 2.15 -28.69 8.19
N GLN A 119 1.96 -29.42 7.09
CA GLN A 119 1.69 -28.87 5.75
C GLN A 119 0.48 -27.90 5.71
N SER A 120 -0.39 -27.94 6.73
CA SER A 120 -1.53 -27.04 6.89
C SER A 120 -1.15 -25.59 7.24
N VAL A 121 0.09 -25.34 7.68
CA VAL A 121 0.65 -23.98 7.93
C VAL A 121 0.79 -23.19 6.64
N LEU A 122 1.02 -23.87 5.51
CA LEU A 122 0.99 -23.23 4.20
C LEU A 122 -0.45 -22.79 3.95
N ALA A 123 -0.71 -21.49 4.17
CA ALA A 123 -2.00 -20.91 3.85
C ALA A 123 -2.30 -21.28 2.40
N PRO A 124 -3.46 -21.89 2.10
CA PRO A 124 -3.86 -22.06 0.72
C PRO A 124 -3.86 -20.66 0.13
N SER A 125 -2.96 -20.42 -0.82
CA SER A 125 -2.91 -19.17 -1.55
C SER A 125 -4.29 -19.01 -2.17
N PHE A 126 -5.09 -18.10 -1.63
CA PHE A 126 -6.28 -17.65 -2.31
C PHE A 126 -5.77 -16.91 -3.55
N ILE A 127 -5.83 -17.61 -4.69
CA ILE A 127 -5.52 -17.02 -5.98
C ILE A 127 -6.65 -16.03 -6.24
N LEU A 128 -6.35 -14.76 -5.99
CA LEU A 128 -7.12 -13.66 -6.55
C LEU A 128 -6.91 -13.71 -8.06
N SER A 129 -8.00 -13.64 -8.84
CA SER A 129 -7.86 -13.35 -10.26
C SER A 129 -7.18 -11.99 -10.39
N ASP A 130 -6.04 -11.90 -11.09
CA ASP A 130 -5.30 -10.67 -11.35
C ASP A 130 -6.03 -9.72 -12.34
N ASP A 131 -7.34 -9.87 -12.47
CA ASP A 131 -8.17 -9.00 -13.28
C ASP A 131 -8.22 -7.62 -12.59
N GLU A 132 -7.53 -6.62 -13.17
CA GLU A 132 -7.48 -5.22 -12.68
C GLU A 132 -8.87 -4.57 -12.49
N ASP A 133 -9.92 -5.16 -13.06
CA ASP A 133 -11.30 -4.69 -13.01
C ASP A 133 -12.13 -5.29 -11.86
N VAL A 134 -11.56 -6.12 -10.99
CA VAL A 134 -12.28 -6.73 -9.86
C VAL A 134 -12.25 -5.82 -8.63
N TYR A 135 -13.36 -5.11 -8.40
CA TYR A 135 -13.52 -4.18 -7.28
C TYR A 135 -14.02 -4.82 -5.97
N GLU A 136 -14.38 -6.10 -6.00
CA GLU A 136 -15.00 -6.82 -4.88
C GLU A 136 -14.43 -8.23 -4.74
N VAL A 137 -14.10 -8.63 -3.51
CA VAL A 137 -13.62 -9.97 -3.17
C VAL A 137 -14.70 -10.67 -2.35
N ARG A 138 -15.18 -11.81 -2.84
CA ARG A 138 -16.12 -12.67 -2.08
C ARG A 138 -15.35 -13.74 -1.33
N LEU A 139 -15.43 -13.68 -0.01
CA LEU A 139 -14.82 -14.68 0.87
C LEU A 139 -15.66 -15.97 0.89
N PRO A 140 -15.05 -17.13 1.17
CA PRO A 140 -15.77 -18.39 1.40
C PRO A 140 -16.80 -18.31 2.54
N SER A 141 -16.62 -17.36 3.47
CA SER A 141 -17.59 -17.03 4.50
C SER A 141 -18.86 -16.35 3.97
N GLY A 142 -18.92 -16.02 2.68
CA GLY A 142 -19.98 -15.23 2.06
C GLY A 142 -19.84 -13.72 2.21
N THR A 143 -18.80 -13.26 2.91
CA THR A 143 -18.54 -11.83 3.14
C THR A 143 -17.99 -11.17 1.88
N VAL A 144 -18.53 -10.01 1.50
CA VAL A 144 -18.04 -9.21 0.36
C VAL A 144 -17.12 -8.11 0.88
N LEU A 145 -15.87 -8.09 0.43
CA LEU A 145 -14.87 -7.06 0.74
C LEU A 145 -14.65 -6.15 -0.48
N GLY A 146 -14.86 -4.85 -0.31
CA GLY A 146 -14.62 -3.86 -1.36
C GLY A 146 -13.15 -3.43 -1.48
N HIS A 147 -12.76 -2.98 -2.67
CA HIS A 147 -11.39 -2.54 -2.95
C HIS A 147 -11.06 -1.17 -2.32
N ARG A 148 -9.82 -0.98 -1.83
CA ARG A 148 -9.39 0.29 -1.20
C ARG A 148 -9.49 1.51 -2.12
N LYS A 149 -9.36 1.33 -3.45
CA LYS A 149 -9.52 2.40 -4.46
C LYS A 149 -10.92 3.06 -4.37
N MET A 150 -11.95 2.31 -3.92
CA MET A 150 -13.34 2.77 -3.82
C MET A 150 -13.72 3.28 -2.42
N ARG A 151 -12.76 3.49 -1.53
CA ARG A 151 -13.00 3.93 -0.14
C ARG A 151 -13.80 5.23 -0.06
N THR A 152 -13.64 6.14 -1.01
CA THR A 152 -14.40 7.39 -1.05
C THR A 152 -15.88 7.14 -1.28
N ILE A 153 -16.23 6.23 -2.18
CA ILE A 153 -17.61 5.85 -2.51
C ILE A 153 -18.24 5.08 -1.36
N TYR A 154 -17.51 4.12 -0.76
CA TYR A 154 -18.04 3.37 0.40
C TYR A 154 -18.29 4.24 1.64
N LYS A 155 -17.64 5.41 1.75
CA LYS A 155 -17.90 6.39 2.80
C LYS A 155 -19.08 7.31 2.51
N GLN A 156 -19.62 7.29 1.30
CA GLN A 156 -20.77 8.14 0.96
C GLN A 156 -22.01 7.62 1.65
N HIS A 157 -22.59 8.44 2.52
CA HIS A 157 -23.95 8.25 3.00
C HIS A 157 -24.89 9.00 2.06
N LEU A 158 -25.25 8.36 0.95
CA LEU A 158 -26.25 8.91 0.06
C LEU A 158 -27.59 8.97 0.80
N ALA A 159 -28.32 10.07 0.62
CA ALA A 159 -29.68 10.17 1.13
C ALA A 159 -30.49 9.01 0.56
N ALA A 160 -31.27 8.33 1.40
CA ALA A 160 -32.23 7.35 0.93
C ALA A 160 -33.05 8.03 -0.16
N THR A 161 -33.14 7.42 -1.33
CA THR A 161 -34.01 7.93 -2.37
C THR A 161 -35.39 8.09 -1.72
N ASP A 162 -35.94 9.30 -1.80
CA ASP A 162 -37.31 9.55 -1.36
C ASP A 162 -38.17 8.56 -2.13
N GLY A 163 -38.52 7.45 -1.47
CA GLY A 163 -39.43 6.47 -2.00
C GLY A 163 -40.71 7.25 -2.20
N ALA A 164 -40.92 7.74 -3.43
CA ALA A 164 -42.09 8.49 -3.79
C ALA A 164 -43.26 7.63 -3.34
N LYS A 165 -43.92 8.06 -2.27
CA LYS A 165 -45.02 7.30 -1.67
C LYS A 165 -46.04 7.16 -2.79
N LEU A 166 -46.12 5.97 -3.39
CA LEU A 166 -47.19 5.60 -4.28
C LEU A 166 -48.45 5.62 -3.42
N LEU A 167 -49.14 6.76 -3.41
CA LEU A 167 -50.44 6.86 -2.79
C LEU A 167 -51.37 5.96 -3.59
N ASN A 168 -51.82 4.88 -2.95
CA ASN A 168 -52.82 4.00 -3.51
C ASN A 168 -54.11 4.81 -3.59
N ARG A 169 -54.53 5.17 -4.80
CA ARG A 169 -55.86 5.71 -5.04
C ARG A 169 -56.75 4.50 -5.31
N ASP A 170 -57.86 4.38 -4.60
CA ASP A 170 -58.70 3.18 -4.45
C ASP A 170 -59.30 2.55 -5.74
N ASN A 171 -58.85 2.90 -6.95
CA ASN A 171 -59.34 2.37 -8.22
C ASN A 171 -58.22 1.86 -9.15
N GLY A 172 -57.23 1.12 -8.63
CA GLY A 172 -56.37 0.22 -9.43
C GLY A 172 -55.44 0.85 -10.47
N GLN A 173 -55.38 2.18 -10.60
CA GLN A 173 -54.46 2.86 -11.49
C GLN A 173 -53.32 3.50 -10.70
N LYS A 174 -52.14 2.89 -10.78
CA LYS A 174 -50.89 3.45 -10.26
C LYS A 174 -50.48 4.62 -11.15
N SER A 175 -50.82 5.85 -10.78
CA SER A 175 -50.24 7.05 -11.40
C SER A 175 -49.19 7.64 -10.47
N VAL A 176 -48.00 7.90 -11.02
CA VAL A 176 -46.95 8.61 -10.31
C VAL A 176 -47.40 10.07 -10.17
N SER A 177 -47.83 10.48 -8.98
CA SER A 177 -48.06 11.90 -8.70
C SER A 177 -46.72 12.59 -8.49
N ILE A 178 -45.99 12.83 -9.58
CA ILE A 178 -45.04 13.94 -9.60
C ILE A 178 -45.94 15.16 -9.44
N ARG A 179 -46.00 15.75 -8.23
CA ARG A 179 -46.42 17.14 -8.11
C ARG A 179 -45.43 17.89 -8.99
N ARG A 180 -45.81 18.15 -10.24
CA ARG A 180 -45.08 19.05 -11.11
C ARG A 180 -45.00 20.33 -10.28
N PRO A 181 -43.80 20.77 -9.85
CA PRO A 181 -43.71 22.13 -9.34
C PRO A 181 -44.26 22.98 -10.47
N ASP A 182 -45.23 23.84 -10.16
CA ASP A 182 -45.69 24.83 -11.12
C ASP A 182 -44.43 25.44 -11.74
N PHE A 183 -44.23 25.24 -13.04
CA PHE A 183 -43.12 25.80 -13.78
C PHE A 183 -43.35 27.31 -13.87
N LYS A 184 -43.31 28.01 -12.74
CA LYS A 184 -42.68 29.33 -12.69
C LYS A 184 -41.21 29.06 -12.94
N ALA A 185 -40.87 28.85 -14.20
CA ALA A 185 -39.53 29.09 -14.68
C ALA A 185 -39.18 30.49 -14.18
N LEU A 186 -38.30 30.55 -13.18
CA LEU A 186 -37.73 31.79 -12.71
C LEU A 186 -36.83 32.27 -13.85
N ILE A 187 -37.44 32.89 -14.86
CA ILE A 187 -36.71 33.58 -15.92
C ILE A 187 -36.01 34.72 -15.18
N GLN A 188 -34.75 34.49 -14.83
CA GLN A 188 -33.85 35.54 -14.39
C GLN A 188 -33.56 36.42 -15.60
N ASN A 189 -34.50 37.33 -15.91
CA ASN A 189 -34.24 38.45 -16.80
C ASN A 189 -33.22 39.36 -16.10
N ARG A 190 -31.93 38.99 -16.17
CA ARG A 190 -30.87 39.98 -15.96
C ARG A 190 -31.00 40.96 -17.11
N SER A 191 -31.34 42.20 -16.81
CA SER A 191 -31.51 43.21 -17.85
C SER A 191 -30.18 43.37 -18.60
N ASN A 192 -30.20 43.37 -19.94
CA ASN A 192 -29.00 43.59 -20.75
C ASN A 192 -28.35 44.97 -20.45
N ALA A 193 -29.14 45.91 -19.91
CA ALA A 193 -28.69 47.22 -19.46
C ALA A 193 -27.65 47.13 -18.32
N ASP A 194 -27.83 46.20 -17.37
CA ASP A 194 -26.88 46.01 -16.25
C ASP A 194 -25.56 45.40 -16.75
N SER A 195 -25.59 44.53 -17.76
CA SER A 195 -24.38 43.98 -18.37
C SER A 195 -23.61 45.02 -19.18
N GLU A 196 -24.28 45.86 -19.97
CA GLU A 196 -23.63 46.91 -20.76
C GLU A 196 -23.01 47.99 -19.89
N ARG A 197 -23.71 48.38 -18.81
CA ARG A 197 -23.20 49.34 -17.84
C ARG A 197 -21.89 48.85 -17.21
N ARG A 198 -21.85 47.57 -16.79
CA ARG A 198 -20.66 46.96 -16.18
C ARG A 198 -19.48 46.89 -17.16
N LEU A 199 -19.73 46.55 -18.42
CA LEU A 199 -18.69 46.53 -19.47
C LEU A 199 -18.15 47.93 -19.76
N ASN A 200 -19.02 48.95 -19.78
CA ASN A 200 -18.59 50.33 -19.97
C ASN A 200 -17.81 50.88 -18.78
N GLU A 201 -18.17 50.51 -17.55
CA GLU A 201 -17.40 50.85 -16.34
C GLU A 201 -16.01 50.19 -16.36
N GLN A 202 -15.91 48.94 -16.77
CA GLN A 202 -14.63 48.23 -16.93
C GLN A 202 -13.74 48.87 -18.00
N ARG A 203 -14.31 49.27 -19.14
CA ARG A 203 -13.56 49.98 -20.20
C ARG A 203 -13.01 51.32 -19.72
N LYS A 204 -13.85 52.15 -19.09
CA LYS A 204 -13.43 53.45 -18.54
C LYS A 204 -12.31 53.30 -17.50
N TYR A 205 -12.39 52.28 -16.66
CA TYR A 205 -11.35 51.98 -15.69
C TYR A 205 -10.03 51.59 -16.40
N TRP A 206 -10.09 50.72 -17.40
CA TRP A 206 -8.93 50.30 -18.19
C TRP A 206 -8.26 51.47 -18.92
N ASP A 207 -9.04 52.34 -19.57
CA ASP A 207 -8.56 53.53 -20.27
C ASP A 207 -7.87 54.51 -19.30
N LEU A 208 -8.41 54.67 -18.09
CA LEU A 208 -7.83 55.54 -17.08
C LEU A 208 -6.50 55.00 -16.54
N VAL A 209 -6.45 53.71 -16.20
CA VAL A 209 -5.23 53.07 -15.69
C VAL A 209 -4.12 53.10 -16.75
N THR A 210 -4.45 52.71 -17.99
CA THR A 210 -3.48 52.73 -19.09
C THR A 210 -3.08 54.13 -19.50
N GLY A 211 -3.99 55.11 -19.50
CA GLY A 211 -3.66 56.50 -19.79
C GLY A 211 -2.71 57.12 -18.76
N VAL A 212 -2.93 56.84 -17.47
CA VAL A 212 -2.02 57.30 -16.39
C VAL A 212 -0.64 56.67 -16.53
N GLN A 213 -0.57 55.36 -16.78
CA GLN A 213 0.71 54.67 -16.97
C GLN A 213 1.41 55.07 -18.28
N GLY A 214 0.64 55.29 -19.35
CA GLY A 214 1.09 55.77 -20.64
C GLY A 214 1.70 57.18 -20.57
N ASN A 215 1.19 58.05 -19.70
CA ASN A 215 1.80 59.37 -19.46
C ASN A 215 3.23 59.29 -18.92
N PHE A 216 3.59 58.24 -18.16
CA PHE A 216 4.98 58.04 -17.73
C PHE A 216 5.85 57.47 -18.84
N HIS A 217 5.33 56.51 -19.62
CA HIS A 217 6.06 55.88 -20.70
C HIS A 217 6.31 56.84 -21.89
N ASN A 218 5.28 57.58 -22.31
CA ASN A 218 5.37 58.48 -23.46
C ASN A 218 6.11 59.80 -23.16
N ARG A 219 6.40 60.10 -21.88
CA ARG A 219 7.11 61.32 -21.46
C ARG A 219 8.58 61.06 -21.09
N LEU A 220 9.12 59.86 -21.37
CA LEU A 220 10.52 59.51 -21.08
C LEU A 220 11.54 60.48 -21.67
N HIS A 221 11.20 61.19 -22.76
CA HIS A 221 12.07 62.19 -23.42
C HIS A 221 11.49 63.61 -23.41
N LEU A 222 10.50 63.89 -22.54
CA LEU A 222 9.88 65.21 -22.49
C LEU A 222 10.78 66.21 -21.76
N ARG A 223 11.44 67.10 -22.51
CA ARG A 223 12.24 68.20 -21.96
C ARG A 223 11.31 69.30 -21.43
N ARG A 224 11.49 69.70 -20.17
CA ARG A 224 10.72 70.81 -19.57
C ARG A 224 11.09 72.13 -20.27
N GLN A 225 10.08 72.88 -20.72
CA GLN A 225 10.23 74.26 -21.14
C GLN A 225 10.01 75.14 -19.92
N TYR A 226 11.07 75.81 -19.45
CA TYR A 226 10.99 76.98 -18.58
C TYR A 226 11.50 78.16 -19.39
#